data_AF-A0A4U9VH27-F1
#
_entry.id   AF-A0A4U9VH27-F1
#
_cell.length_a   1.000
_cell.length_b   1.000
_cell.length_c   1.000
_cell.angle_alpha   90.00
_cell.angle_beta   90.00
_cell.angle_gamma   90.00
#
_symmetry.space_group_name_H-M   'P 1'
#
loop_
_entity.id
_entity.type
_entity.pdbx_description
1 polymer ?
#
loop_
_entity_poly.entity_id
_entity_poly.type
_entity_poly.pdbx_seq_one_letter_code
_entity_poly.pdbx_strand_id
1 'polypeptide(L)'
;MTIQLASAATDVAAQCFLNALMRETRDWHIVPATHSQQPQLHLPLSDSQFIRIPLRHISPTQHHQYQFPACLNGNGEALSFERLVTFVAGQTGDKRPTE
;
A
#
# COMPACT_ATOMS: atom_id res chain seq x y z
N MET A 1 -20.07 27.75 -10.74
CA MET A 1 -19.78 26.30 -10.83
C MET A 1 -18.64 26.02 -9.85
N THR A 2 -18.97 25.57 -8.65
CA THR A 2 -18.00 25.20 -7.62
C THR A 2 -17.50 23.81 -7.97
N ILE A 3 -16.33 23.71 -8.60
CA ILE A 3 -15.62 22.44 -8.66
C ILE A 3 -15.18 22.16 -7.23
N GLN A 4 -15.91 21.31 -6.53
CA GLN A 4 -15.41 20.64 -5.32
C GLN A 4 -14.29 19.71 -5.80
N LEU A 5 -13.09 20.26 -5.95
CA LEU A 5 -11.87 19.48 -5.95
C LEU A 5 -11.73 19.02 -4.50
N ALA A 6 -12.42 17.93 -4.16
CA ALA A 6 -12.03 17.13 -3.01
C ALA A 6 -10.58 16.74 -3.29
N SER A 7 -9.64 17.53 -2.79
CA SER A 7 -8.25 17.16 -2.67
C SER A 7 -8.26 15.96 -1.74
N ALA A 8 -8.48 14.78 -2.31
CA ALA A 8 -8.01 13.54 -1.74
C ALA A 8 -6.50 13.77 -1.64
N ALA A 9 -6.07 14.33 -0.52
CA ALA A 9 -4.71 14.76 -0.30
C ALA A 9 -3.87 13.51 -0.47
N THR A 10 -3.25 13.39 -1.64
CA THR A 10 -2.27 12.35 -1.90
C THR A 10 -1.23 12.52 -0.83
N ASP A 11 -1.12 11.56 0.08
CA ASP A 11 -0.09 11.56 1.09
C ASP A 11 1.24 11.34 0.38
N VAL A 12 1.93 12.43 0.07
CA VAL A 12 3.18 12.43 -0.70
C VAL A 12 4.25 11.65 0.06
N ALA A 13 4.27 11.74 1.39
CA ALA A 13 5.22 10.99 2.21
C ALA A 13 4.96 9.49 2.09
N ALA A 14 3.71 9.06 2.22
CA ALA A 14 3.33 7.67 2.06
C ALA A 14 3.59 7.14 0.64
N GLN A 15 3.33 7.96 -0.39
CA GLN A 15 3.63 7.59 -1.78
C GLN A 15 5.14 7.43 -2.04
N CYS A 16 5.96 8.35 -1.54
CA CYS A 16 7.42 8.24 -1.64
C CYS A 16 7.95 7.00 -0.92
N PHE A 17 7.45 6.75 0.30
CA PHE A 17 7.82 5.58 1.09
C PHE A 17 7.48 4.28 0.35
N LEU A 18 6.25 4.12 -0.13
CA LEU A 18 5.82 2.92 -0.85
C LEU A 18 6.57 2.72 -2.16
N ASN A 19 6.86 3.79 -2.89
CA ASN A 19 7.66 3.71 -4.12
C ASN A 19 9.10 3.23 -3.85
N ALA A 20 9.73 3.70 -2.78
CA ALA A 20 11.03 3.20 -2.35
C ALA A 20 10.94 1.72 -1.92
N LEU A 21 9.95 1.39 -1.09
CA LEU A 21 9.73 0.02 -0.60
C LEU A 21 9.58 -0.98 -1.76
N MET A 22 8.77 -0.68 -2.77
CA MET A 22 8.57 -1.59 -3.91
C MET A 22 9.81 -1.74 -4.78
N ARG A 23 10.66 -0.71 -4.87
CA ARG A 23 11.92 -0.77 -5.61
C ARG A 23 12.96 -1.63 -4.89
N GLU A 24 12.96 -1.60 -3.57
CA GLU A 24 13.95 -2.28 -2.73
C GLU A 24 13.53 -3.69 -2.32
N THR A 25 12.24 -4.00 -2.31
CA THR A 25 11.69 -5.30 -1.90
C THR A 25 10.97 -6.01 -3.05
N ARG A 26 10.78 -7.32 -2.93
CA ARG A 26 10.00 -8.14 -3.89
C ARG A 26 8.78 -8.81 -3.27
N ASP A 27 8.55 -8.57 -1.98
CA ASP A 27 7.52 -9.20 -1.18
C ASP A 27 6.23 -8.38 -1.26
N TRP A 28 5.74 -8.21 -2.49
CA TRP A 28 4.54 -7.46 -2.80
C TRP A 28 3.96 -7.96 -4.12
N HIS A 29 2.64 -7.80 -4.29
CA HIS A 29 1.99 -8.12 -5.55
C HIS A 29 0.83 -7.18 -5.81
N ILE A 30 0.54 -6.96 -7.09
CA ILE A 30 -0.61 -6.16 -7.52
C ILE A 30 -1.73 -7.13 -7.87
N VAL A 31 -2.84 -7.01 -7.14
CA VAL A 31 -4.09 -7.66 -7.51
C VAL A 31 -4.76 -6.80 -8.58
N PRO A 32 -4.97 -7.32 -9.81
CA PRO A 32 -5.59 -6.57 -10.88
C PRO A 32 -7.04 -6.23 -10.55
N ALA A 33 -7.56 -5.21 -11.24
CA ALA A 33 -8.95 -4.83 -11.10
C ALA A 33 -9.88 -5.98 -11.52
N THR A 34 -10.98 -6.14 -10.80
CA THR A 34 -12.11 -7.01 -11.19
C THR A 34 -13.33 -6.14 -11.50
N HIS A 35 -14.41 -6.75 -12.00
CA HIS A 35 -15.66 -6.02 -12.28
C HIS A 35 -16.21 -5.22 -11.09
N SER A 36 -15.89 -5.62 -9.85
CA SER A 36 -16.40 -5.01 -8.62
C SER A 36 -15.33 -4.31 -7.78
N GLN A 37 -14.05 -4.41 -8.14
CA GLN A 37 -12.95 -3.87 -7.34
C GLN A 37 -11.88 -3.23 -8.20
N GLN A 38 -11.45 -2.03 -7.80
CA GLN A 38 -10.28 -1.37 -8.38
C GLN A 38 -9.00 -2.18 -8.09
N PRO A 39 -7.91 -1.97 -8.84
CA PRO A 39 -6.67 -2.69 -8.60
C PRO A 39 -6.07 -2.32 -7.24
N GLN A 40 -5.32 -3.23 -6.63
CA GLN A 40 -4.81 -3.05 -5.27
C GLN A 40 -3.39 -3.58 -5.14
N LEU A 41 -2.53 -2.83 -4.45
CA LEU A 41 -1.24 -3.32 -3.97
C LEU A 41 -1.47 -4.12 -2.69
N HIS A 42 -0.91 -5.32 -2.63
CA HIS A 42 -0.91 -6.18 -1.46
C HIS A 42 0.51 -6.33 -0.94
N LEU A 43 0.70 -5.97 0.33
CA LEU A 43 1.95 -6.12 1.07
C LEU A 43 1.71 -7.18 2.16
N PRO A 44 2.20 -8.42 1.99
CA PRO A 44 2.17 -9.42 3.05
C PRO A 44 2.88 -8.90 4.29
N LEU A 45 2.30 -9.15 5.47
CA LEU A 45 2.92 -8.91 6.79
C LEU A 45 3.31 -10.22 7.47
N SER A 46 2.49 -11.26 7.29
CA SER A 46 2.69 -12.64 7.75
C SER A 46 1.79 -13.56 6.92
N ASP A 47 1.78 -14.87 7.22
CA ASP A 47 0.92 -15.85 6.52
C ASP A 47 -0.58 -15.52 6.58
N SER A 48 -1.01 -14.75 7.57
CA SER A 48 -2.42 -14.41 7.80
C SER A 48 -2.72 -12.91 7.78
N GLN A 49 -1.70 -12.06 7.66
CA GLN A 49 -1.86 -10.60 7.68
C GLN A 49 -1.25 -9.95 6.47
N PHE A 50 -1.94 -8.96 5.91
CA PHE A 50 -1.49 -8.21 4.75
C PHE A 50 -2.09 -6.80 4.73
N ILE A 51 -1.35 -5.84 4.19
CA ILE A 51 -1.83 -4.49 3.93
C ILE A 51 -2.33 -4.41 2.49
N ARG A 52 -3.54 -3.86 2.31
CA ARG A 52 -4.13 -3.57 1.01
C ARG A 52 -4.14 -2.07 0.78
N ILE A 53 -3.60 -1.65 -0.35
CA ILE A 53 -3.61 -0.24 -0.76
C ILE A 53 -4.30 -0.16 -2.13
N PRO A 54 -5.49 0.44 -2.22
CA PRO A 54 -6.13 0.67 -3.51
C PRO A 54 -5.26 1.52 -4.43
N LEU A 55 -5.23 1.19 -5.72
CA LEU A 55 -4.46 1.91 -6.73
C LEU A 55 -5.41 2.68 -7.64
N ARG A 56 -5.09 3.95 -7.91
CA ARG A 56 -5.73 4.76 -8.96
C ARG A 56 -5.16 4.39 -10.33
N HIS A 57 -3.86 4.14 -10.38
CA HIS A 57 -3.14 3.83 -11.60
C HIS A 57 -1.98 2.88 -11.33
N ILE A 58 -1.87 1.84 -12.18
CA ILE A 58 -0.74 0.92 -12.20
C ILE A 58 0.26 1.43 -13.24
N SER A 59 1.48 1.73 -12.82
CA SER A 59 2.55 2.16 -13.73
C SER A 59 3.52 1.01 -14.01
N PRO A 60 3.91 0.77 -15.28
CA PRO A 60 4.96 -0.20 -15.62
C PRO A 60 6.33 0.17 -15.05
N THR A 61 6.57 1.45 -14.74
CA THR A 61 7.85 1.97 -14.22
C THR A 61 7.85 2.12 -12.70
N GLN A 62 6.94 1.44 -12.00
CA GLN A 62 6.79 1.45 -10.54
C GLN A 62 6.41 2.82 -9.94
N HIS A 63 5.93 3.76 -10.77
CA HIS A 63 5.37 5.04 -10.33
C HIS A 63 3.85 4.91 -10.13
N HIS A 64 3.43 4.02 -9.23
CA HIS A 64 2.03 3.76 -8.97
C HIS A 64 1.37 4.96 -8.28
N GLN A 65 0.08 5.16 -8.56
CA GLN A 65 -0.72 6.18 -7.85
C GLN A 65 -1.59 5.48 -6.82
N TYR A 66 -1.27 5.70 -5.54
CA TYR A 66 -2.01 5.11 -4.43
C TYR A 66 -3.26 5.91 -4.11
N GLN A 67 -4.29 5.20 -3.66
CA GLN A 67 -5.50 5.78 -3.11
C GLN A 67 -5.60 5.37 -1.65
N PHE A 68 -5.23 6.29 -0.77
CA PHE A 68 -5.41 6.14 0.67
C PHE A 68 -6.90 6.28 1.05
N PRO A 69 -7.32 5.67 2.18
CA PRO A 69 -6.49 4.95 3.15
C PRO A 69 -6.05 3.56 2.71
N ALA A 70 -4.93 3.08 3.27
CA ALA A 70 -4.56 1.67 3.24
C ALA A 70 -5.41 0.91 4.27
N CYS A 71 -5.63 -0.39 4.09
CA CYS A 71 -6.39 -1.20 5.05
C CYS A 71 -5.65 -2.49 5.42
N LEU A 72 -5.81 -2.95 6.66
CA LEU A 72 -5.30 -4.25 7.09
C LEU A 72 -6.29 -5.36 6.70
N ASN A 73 -5.84 -6.47 6.14
CA ASN A 73 -6.63 -7.67 5.83
C ASN A 73 -7.91 -7.45 4.99
N GLY A 74 -8.09 -6.27 4.39
CA GLY A 74 -9.34 -5.90 3.70
C GLY A 74 -10.56 -5.79 4.61
N ASN A 75 -10.39 -5.69 5.93
CA ASN A 75 -11.48 -5.55 6.91
C ASN A 75 -12.15 -4.15 6.87
N GLY A 76 -11.66 -3.24 6.04
CA GLY A 76 -12.15 -1.85 5.94
C GLY A 76 -11.58 -0.91 7.01
N GLU A 77 -10.74 -1.39 7.91
CA GLU A 77 -10.05 -0.56 8.90
C GLU A 77 -8.95 0.25 8.24
N ALA A 78 -9.13 1.57 8.20
CA ALA A 78 -8.16 2.49 7.64
C ALA A 78 -6.89 2.56 8.51
N LEU A 79 -5.75 2.29 7.90
CA LEU A 79 -4.43 2.46 8.50
C LEU A 79 -3.94 3.90 8.32
N SER A 80 -3.49 4.51 9.41
CA SER A 80 -2.70 5.74 9.34
C SER A 80 -1.30 5.44 8.75
N PHE A 81 -0.65 6.48 8.21
CA PHE A 81 0.71 6.35 7.67
C PHE A 81 1.71 5.84 8.72
N GLU A 82 1.63 6.32 9.97
CA GLU A 82 2.50 5.86 11.06
C GLU A 82 2.34 4.36 11.33
N ARG A 83 1.10 3.85 11.32
CA ARG A 83 0.82 2.42 11.52
C ARG A 83 1.33 1.61 10.34
N LEU A 84 1.16 2.10 9.11
CA LEU A 84 1.71 1.46 7.91
C LEU A 84 3.23 1.32 8.01
N VAL A 85 3.95 2.39 8.35
CA VAL A 85 5.41 2.36 8.51
C VAL A 85 5.81 1.38 9.63
N THR A 86 5.08 1.39 10.76
CA THR A 86 5.35 0.48 11.88
C THR A 86 5.24 -1.00 11.47
N PHE A 87 4.20 -1.37 10.73
CA PHE A 87 4.02 -2.74 10.26
C PHE A 87 5.10 -3.17 9.25
N VAL A 88 5.44 -2.28 8.31
CA VAL A 88 6.46 -2.57 7.29
C VAL A 88 7.85 -2.67 7.93
N ALA A 89 8.21 -1.75 8.84
CA ALA A 89 9.49 -1.79 9.54
C ALA A 89 9.61 -2.98 10.50
N GLY A 90 8.51 -3.36 11.16
CA GLY A 90 8.45 -4.53 12.03
C GLY A 90 8.75 -5.84 11.30
N GLN A 91 8.27 -5.99 10.05
CA GLN A 91 8.64 -7.13 9.21
C GLN A 91 10.13 -7.19 8.90
N THR A 92 10.76 -6.05 8.64
CA THR A 92 12.19 -6.01 8.30
C THR A 92 13.06 -6.39 9.49
N GLY A 93 12.57 -6.20 10.72
CA GLY A 93 13.26 -6.59 11.96
C GLY A 93 13.12 -8.07 12.35
N ASP A 94 12.07 -8.75 11.90
CA ASP A 94 11.78 -10.15 12.26
C ASP A 94 12.43 -11.18 11.31
N LYS A 95 12.84 -10.76 10.11
CA LYS A 95 13.63 -11.60 9.16
C LYS A 95 15.10 -11.77 9.61
N ARG A 96 15.35 -12.12 10.88
CA ARG A 96 16.64 -12.65 11.29
C ARG A 96 16.83 -14.02 10.62
N PRO A 97 17.98 -14.28 9.98
CA PRO A 97 18.24 -15.59 9.40
C PRO A 97 18.26 -16.60 10.55
N THR A 98 17.33 -17.56 10.52
CA THR A 98 17.57 -18.84 11.19
C THR A 98 18.79 -19.47 10.52
N GLU A 99 19.81 -19.72 11.34
CA GLU A 99 21.10 -20.38 11.08
C GLU A 99 21.20 -21.26 9.84
#